data_AF-A0A7V2G454-F1
#
_entry.id   AF-A0A7V2G454-F1
#
_cell.length_a   1.000
_cell.length_b   1.000
_cell.length_c   1.000
_cell.angle_alpha   90.00
_cell.angle_beta   90.00
_cell.angle_gamma   90.00
#
_symmetry.space_group_name_H-M   'P 1'
#
loop_
_entity.id
_entity.type
_entity.pdbx_description
1 polymer ?
#
loop_
_entity_poly.entity_id
_entity_poly.type
_entity_poly.pdbx_seq_one_letter_code
_entity_poly.pdbx_strand_id
1 'polypeptide(L)'
;MRTTLDLPDALFRELKARSALRGMKLKEFVAELLSSGLGQTGPTATAPRPRSPLPVIRKATGTPHPALSNREIDALLVAEDVHGGN
;
A
#
# COMPACT_ATOMS: atom_id res chain seq x y z
N MET A 1 5.36 10.69 27.26
CA MET A 1 4.79 10.59 28.63
C MET A 1 4.44 9.13 28.91
N ARG A 2 4.38 8.70 30.17
CA ARG A 2 3.91 7.34 30.53
C ARG A 2 2.43 7.44 30.84
N THR A 3 1.62 6.68 30.12
CA THR A 3 0.16 6.66 30.25
C THR A 3 -0.29 5.26 30.57
N THR A 4 -1.24 5.12 31.49
CA THR A 4 -1.91 3.85 31.79
C THR A 4 -3.22 3.83 31.02
N LEU A 5 -3.45 2.77 30.24
CA LEU A 5 -4.64 2.56 29.42
C LEU A 5 -5.31 1.27 29.89
N ASP A 6 -6.62 1.33 30.14
CA ASP A 6 -7.42 0.13 30.40
C ASP A 6 -7.84 -0.48 29.06
N LEU A 7 -7.45 -1.74 28.83
CA LEU A 7 -7.70 -2.45 27.58
C LEU A 7 -8.33 -3.82 27.91
N PRO A 8 -9.39 -4.24 27.20
CA PRO A 8 -9.92 -5.58 27.33
C PRO A 8 -8.84 -6.65 27.07
N ASP A 9 -8.83 -7.74 27.84
CA ASP A 9 -7.80 -8.78 27.74
C ASP A 9 -7.66 -9.33 26.31
N ALA A 10 -8.80 -9.52 25.62
CA ALA A 10 -8.81 -9.97 24.23
C ALA A 10 -8.05 -9.01 23.29
N LEU A 11 -8.27 -7.70 23.45
CA LEU A 11 -7.60 -6.68 22.64
C LEU A 11 -6.10 -6.62 22.95
N PHE A 12 -5.73 -6.74 24.23
CA PHE A 12 -4.33 -6.75 24.63
C PHE A 12 -3.58 -7.95 24.05
N ARG A 13 -4.20 -9.15 24.07
CA ARG A 13 -3.64 -10.36 23.44
C ARG A 13 -3.42 -10.18 21.94
N GLU A 14 -4.39 -9.59 21.24
CA GLU A 14 -4.30 -9.31 19.81
C GLU A 14 -3.17 -8.33 19.49
N LEU A 15 -3.08 -7.22 20.25
CA LEU A 15 -2.01 -6.24 20.10
C LEU A 15 -0.63 -6.88 20.28
N LYS A 16 -0.47 -7.73 21.29
CA LYS A 16 0.77 -8.45 21.57
C LYS A 16 1.15 -9.41 20.44
N ALA A 17 0.18 -10.18 19.93
CA ALA A 17 0.39 -11.09 18.81
C ALA A 17 0.82 -10.32 17.55
N ARG A 18 0.09 -9.26 17.20
CA ARG A 18 0.38 -8.43 16.01
C ARG A 18 1.73 -7.71 16.11
N SER A 19 2.08 -7.18 17.28
CA SER A 19 3.40 -6.56 17.48
C SER A 19 4.53 -7.58 17.32
N ALA A 20 4.35 -8.79 17.85
CA ALA A 20 5.34 -9.87 17.71
C ALA A 20 5.52 -10.31 16.26
N LEU A 21 4.42 -10.47 15.50
CA LEU A 21 4.46 -10.83 14.08
C LEU A 21 5.18 -9.77 13.23
N ARG A 22 5.06 -8.48 13.58
CA ARG A 22 5.81 -7.39 12.94
C ARG A 22 7.25 -7.23 13.44
N GLY A 23 7.68 -7.99 14.46
CA GLY A 23 8.99 -7.81 15.09
C GLY A 23 9.16 -6.47 15.82
N MET A 24 8.05 -5.84 16.22
CA MET A 24 8.04 -4.53 16.87
C MET A 24 7.75 -4.64 18.37
N LYS A 25 8.23 -3.66 19.14
CA LYS A 25 7.86 -3.56 20.56
C LYS A 25 6.41 -3.12 20.69
N LEU A 26 5.69 -3.67 21.67
CA LEU A 26 4.28 -3.34 21.91
C LEU A 26 4.04 -1.83 22.07
N LYS A 27 4.94 -1.12 22.77
CA LYS A 27 4.85 0.34 22.96
C LYS A 27 4.93 1.13 21.64
N GLU A 28 5.74 0.67 20.69
CA GLU A 28 5.94 1.31 19.38
C GLU A 28 4.74 1.03 18.49
N PHE A 29 4.27 -0.22 18.51
CA PHE A 29 3.07 -0.64 17.78
C PHE A 29 1.82 0.13 18.24
N VAL A 30 1.63 0.29 19.56
CA VAL A 30 0.52 1.08 20.11
C VAL A 30 0.65 2.55 19.75
N ALA A 31 1.86 3.12 19.78
CA ALA A 31 2.09 4.51 19.38
C ALA A 31 1.76 4.73 17.88
N GLU A 32 2.20 3.83 17.00
CA GLU A 32 1.88 3.86 15.57
C GLU A 32 0.36 3.81 15.35
N LEU A 33 -0.33 2.87 15.99
CA LEU A 33 -1.79 2.74 15.88
C LEU A 33 -2.52 4.00 16.36
N LEU A 34 -2.09 4.60 17.48
CA LEU A 34 -2.68 5.84 17.98
C LEU A 34 -2.41 7.01 17.04
N SER A 35 -1.19 7.15 16.51
CA SER A 35 -0.86 8.18 15.53
C SER A 35 -1.67 8.02 14.24
N SER A 36 -1.79 6.81 13.71
CA SER A 36 -2.61 6.52 12.54
C SER A 36 -4.10 6.74 12.82
N GLY A 37 -4.59 6.36 13.98
CA GLY A 37 -5.99 6.52 14.38
C GLY A 37 -6.40 7.99 14.54
N LEU A 38 -5.54 8.79 15.17
CA LEU A 38 -5.73 10.24 15.29
C LEU A 38 -5.57 10.96 13.94
N GLY A 39 -4.71 10.46 13.04
CA GLY A 39 -4.64 10.97 11.65
C GLY A 39 -5.89 10.63 10.82
N GLN A 40 -6.66 9.62 11.23
CA GLN A 40 -7.89 9.16 10.57
C GLN A 40 -9.16 9.83 11.11
N THR A 41 -9.09 10.76 12.07
CA THR A 41 -10.27 11.46 12.63
C THR A 41 -10.83 12.55 11.72
N GLY A 42 -10.30 12.75 10.51
CA GLY A 42 -11.07 13.40 9.45
C GLY A 42 -12.29 12.55 9.10
N PRO A 43 -13.36 13.10 8.50
CA PRO A 43 -14.35 12.24 7.88
C PRO A 43 -13.56 11.30 6.97
N THR A 44 -13.60 10.00 7.28
CA THR A 44 -13.30 8.98 6.29
C THR A 44 -14.35 9.22 5.21
N ALA A 45 -14.01 10.12 4.30
CA ALA A 45 -14.56 10.14 2.98
C ALA A 45 -14.03 8.85 2.35
N THR A 46 -14.63 7.73 2.75
CA THR A 46 -15.09 6.73 1.79
C THR A 46 -16.11 7.42 0.90
N ALA A 47 -15.71 8.49 0.20
CA ALA A 47 -16.21 8.70 -1.12
C ALA A 47 -15.79 7.42 -1.83
N PRO A 48 -16.72 6.57 -2.28
CA PRO A 48 -16.36 5.38 -3.03
C PRO A 48 -15.44 5.86 -4.15
N ARG A 49 -14.18 5.44 -4.12
CA ARG A 49 -13.26 5.72 -5.21
C ARG A 49 -13.99 5.23 -6.46
N PRO A 50 -14.25 6.09 -7.45
CA PRO A 50 -15.03 5.69 -8.60
C PRO A 50 -14.35 4.46 -9.17
N ARG A 51 -15.06 3.33 -9.19
CA ARG A 51 -14.51 2.10 -9.78
C ARG A 51 -14.16 2.46 -11.20
N SER A 52 -12.92 2.17 -11.62
CA SER A 52 -12.59 2.27 -13.04
C SER A 52 -13.60 1.42 -13.81
N PRO A 53 -14.07 1.87 -14.98
CA PRO A 53 -14.95 1.05 -15.79
C PRO A 53 -14.31 -0.31 -16.04
N LEU A 54 -15.14 -1.34 -16.20
CA LEU A 54 -14.65 -2.67 -16.57
C LEU A 54 -13.87 -2.56 -17.89
N PRO A 55 -12.77 -3.32 -18.05
CA PRO A 55 -12.04 -3.36 -19.30
C PRO A 55 -12.99 -3.78 -20.43
N VAL A 56 -13.00 -3.00 -21.51
CA VAL A 56 -13.76 -3.32 -22.73
C VAL A 56 -12.81 -3.88 -23.77
N ILE A 57 -13.19 -4.99 -24.41
CA ILE A 57 -12.47 -5.54 -25.54
C ILE A 57 -12.59 -4.55 -26.70
N ARG A 58 -11.46 -4.01 -27.18
CA ARG A 58 -11.41 -3.10 -28.32
C ARG A 58 -10.94 -3.84 -29.58
N LYS A 59 -11.40 -3.39 -30.75
CA LYS A 59 -10.84 -3.84 -32.02
C LYS A 59 -9.36 -3.44 -32.09
N ALA A 60 -8.53 -4.29 -32.69
CA ALA A 60 -7.12 -4.00 -32.87
C ALA A 60 -6.95 -2.68 -33.65
N THR A 61 -6.09 -1.79 -33.13
CA THR A 61 -5.80 -0.48 -33.73
C THR A 61 -5.00 -0.58 -35.04
N GLY A 62 -4.58 -1.78 -35.42
CA GLY A 62 -3.74 -2.03 -36.60
C GLY A 62 -2.25 -1.77 -36.38
N THR A 63 -1.87 -1.22 -35.22
CA THR A 63 -0.47 -1.07 -34.82
C THR A 63 0.11 -2.42 -34.41
N PRO A 64 1.13 -2.94 -35.12
CA PRO A 64 1.78 -4.18 -34.72
C PRO A 64 2.58 -3.95 -33.43
N HIS A 65 2.36 -4.80 -32.43
CA HIS A 65 3.23 -4.84 -31.25
C HIS A 65 4.41 -5.78 -31.54
N PRO A 66 5.66 -5.30 -31.41
CA PRO A 66 6.82 -6.15 -31.64
C PRO A 66 6.88 -7.26 -30.58
N ALA A 67 7.14 -8.48 -31.02
CA ALA A 67 7.43 -9.60 -30.12
C ALA A 67 8.87 -9.47 -29.63
N LEU A 68 9.05 -8.85 -28.46
CA LEU A 68 10.35 -8.66 -27.84
C LEU A 68 10.66 -9.81 -26.88
N SER A 69 11.90 -10.26 -26.89
CA SER A 69 12.43 -11.14 -25.85
C SER A 69 12.60 -10.37 -24.53
N ASN A 70 12.65 -11.08 -23.40
CA ASN A 70 12.88 -10.46 -22.09
C ASN A 70 14.15 -9.60 -22.05
N ARG A 71 15.20 -9.99 -22.79
CA ARG A 71 16.46 -9.23 -22.88
C ARG A 71 16.26 -7.88 -23.60
N GLU A 72 15.44 -7.85 -24.64
CA GLU A 72 15.16 -6.62 -25.39
C GLU A 72 14.25 -5.68 -24.60
N ILE A 73 13.31 -6.24 -23.83
CA ILE A 73 12.46 -5.48 -22.89
C ILE A 73 13.33 -4.84 -21.80
N ASP A 74 14.24 -5.60 -21.19
CA ASP A 74 15.16 -5.11 -20.16
C ASP A 74 16.02 -3.94 -20.67
N ALA A 75 16.54 -4.05 -21.89
CA ALA A 75 17.32 -2.97 -22.51
C ALA A 75 16.51 -1.68 -22.72
N LEU A 76 15.21 -1.77 -23.06
CA LEU A 76 14.34 -0.61 -23.19
C LEU A 76 14.06 0.05 -21.82
N LEU A 77 13.78 -0.74 -20.79
CA LEU A 77 13.54 -0.23 -19.43
C LEU A 77 14.77 0.49 -18.87
N VAL A 78 15.96 -0.09 -19.05
CA VAL A 78 17.23 0.54 -18.67
C VAL A 78 17.45 1.85 -19.44
N ALA A 79 17.12 1.88 -20.74
CA ALA A 79 17.23 3.10 -21.53
C ALA A 79 16.23 4.18 -21.07
N GLU A 80 15.00 3.82 -20.71
CA GLU A 80 13.99 4.75 -20.20
C GLU A 80 14.37 5.36 -18.84
N ASP A 81 14.90 4.56 -17.91
CA ASP A 81 15.36 5.04 -16.60
C ASP A 81 16.50 6.09 -16.71
N VAL A 82 17.34 5.99 -17.75
CA VAL A 82 18.39 6.98 -18.04
C VAL A 82 17.80 8.32 -18.53
N HIS A 83 16.61 8.31 -19.15
CA HIS A 83 15.95 9.50 -19.70
C HIS A 83 14.79 10.03 -18.84
N GLY A 84 14.29 9.24 -17.88
CA GLY A 84 13.16 9.58 -17.00
C GLY A 84 13.51 10.56 -15.86
N GLY A 85 14.74 11.07 -15.82
CA GLY A 85 15.16 12.14 -14.92
C GLY A 85 14.94 13.53 -15.53
N ASN A 86 13.70 13.97 -15.69
CA ASN A 86 13.36 15.38 -15.88
C ASN A 86 12.02 15.72 -15.23
#